data_AF-A0AAP1E9Z0-F1
#
_entry.id   AF-A0AAP1E9Z0-F1
#
_cell.length_a   1.000
_cell.length_b   1.000
_cell.length_c   1.000
_cell.angle_alpha   90.00
_cell.angle_beta   90.00
_cell.angle_gamma   90.00
#
_symmetry.space_group_name_H-M   'P 1'
#
loop_
_entity.id
_entity.type
_entity.pdbx_description
1 polymer ?
#
loop_
_entity_poly.entity_id
_entity_poly.type
_entity_poly.pdbx_seq_one_letter_code
_entity_poly.pdbx_strand_id
1 'polypeptide(L)'
;MLKDKNKILKSIEKINKLEEGLSLFEEGDEEYLSVLEKIQALYDEIADISLECFKVMTTKIRKTGLKRIGNGIDQLPHTIKESIADQVNGLKGELFG
;
A
#
# COMPACT_ATOMS: atom_id res chain seq x y z
N MET A 1 8.19 1.70 6.75
CA MET A 1 7.09 2.69 6.62
C MET A 1 7.38 3.99 7.35
N LEU A 2 7.52 4.05 8.69
CA LEU A 2 7.82 5.33 9.37
C LEU A 2 9.19 5.89 8.95
N LYS A 3 10.21 5.03 8.85
CA LYS A 3 11.54 5.41 8.35
C LYS A 3 11.49 5.93 6.91
N ASP A 4 10.73 5.27 6.05
CA ASP A 4 10.60 5.61 4.62
C ASP A 4 9.85 6.93 4.44
N LYS A 5 8.77 7.14 5.19
CA LYS A 5 8.05 8.42 5.26
C LYS A 5 8.98 9.56 5.69
N ASN A 6 9.80 9.34 6.71
CA ASN A 6 10.75 10.36 7.17
C ASN A 6 11.83 10.67 6.13
N LYS A 7 12.25 9.70 5.31
CA LYS A 7 13.17 9.95 4.19
C LYS A 7 12.51 10.83 3.12
N ILE A 8 11.29 10.50 2.71
CA ILE A 8 10.52 11.31 1.74
C ILE A 8 10.39 12.76 2.24
N LEU A 9 10.00 12.95 3.51
CA LEU A 9 9.88 14.30 4.10
C LEU A 9 11.21 15.07 4.07
N LYS A 10 12.33 14.41 4.39
CA LYS A 10 13.66 15.03 4.32
C LYS A 10 14.05 15.40 2.89
N SER A 11 13.72 14.58 1.90
CA SER A 11 13.99 14.90 0.49
C SER A 11 13.15 16.08 0.03
N ILE A 12 11.88 16.17 0.43
CA ILE A 12 11.01 17.34 0.19
C ILE A 12 11.58 18.61 0.83
N GLU A 13 11.99 18.56 2.11
CA GLU A 13 12.62 19.70 2.79
C GLU A 13 13.88 20.19 2.06
N LYS A 14 14.67 19.28 1.48
CA LYS A 14 15.85 19.64 0.69
C LYS A 14 15.48 20.25 -0.67
N ILE A 15 14.46 19.71 -1.35
CA ILE A 15 13.94 20.27 -2.60
C ILE A 15 13.55 21.72 -2.39
N ASN A 16 12.71 22.00 -1.39
CA ASN A 16 12.26 23.38 -1.11
C ASN A 16 13.43 24.36 -0.91
N LYS A 17 14.47 23.93 -0.18
CA LYS A 17 15.67 24.76 0.03
C LYS A 17 16.48 25.00 -1.25
N LEU A 18 16.55 23.99 -2.12
CA LEU A 18 17.23 24.13 -3.42
C LEU A 18 16.43 25.03 -4.36
N GLU A 19 15.10 24.92 -4.37
CA GLU A 19 14.20 25.80 -5.14
C GLU A 19 14.32 27.26 -4.69
N GLU A 20 14.38 27.53 -3.38
CA GLU A 20 14.67 28.88 -2.86
C GLU A 20 16.04 29.38 -3.35
N GLY A 21 17.04 28.50 -3.37
CA GLY A 21 18.40 28.80 -3.83
C GLY A 21 18.53 29.06 -5.33
N LEU A 22 17.60 28.58 -6.17
CA LEU A 22 17.60 28.86 -7.62
C LEU A 22 17.50 30.35 -7.92
N SER A 23 16.82 31.12 -7.05
CA SER A 23 16.69 32.58 -7.21
C SER A 23 18.02 33.35 -7.15
N LEU A 24 19.10 32.69 -6.75
CA LEU A 24 20.44 33.26 -6.67
C LEU A 24 21.24 33.18 -7.98
N PHE A 25 20.71 32.47 -8.99
CA PHE A 25 21.39 32.19 -10.25
C PHE A 25 20.49 32.57 -11.44
N GLU A 26 21.10 32.93 -12.58
CA GLU A 26 20.36 33.11 -13.83
C GLU A 26 20.11 31.74 -14.50
N GLU A 27 19.02 31.59 -15.25
CA GLU A 27 18.67 30.32 -15.91
C GLU A 27 19.73 29.81 -16.91
N GLY A 28 20.63 30.69 -17.36
CA GLY A 28 21.76 30.34 -18.23
C GLY A 28 23.00 29.88 -17.48
N ASP A 29 23.04 29.99 -16.16
CA ASP A 29 24.21 29.64 -15.34
C ASP A 29 24.35 28.12 -15.20
N GLU A 30 25.57 27.63 -15.26
CA GLU A 30 25.88 26.21 -15.03
C GLU A 30 25.45 25.79 -13.60
N GLU A 31 25.57 26.70 -12.63
CA GLU A 31 25.10 26.52 -11.27
C GLU A 31 23.58 26.33 -11.20
N TYR A 32 22.80 27.06 -12.00
CA TYR A 32 21.34 26.90 -12.05
C TYR A 32 20.98 25.49 -12.54
N LEU A 33 21.61 25.04 -13.63
CA LEU A 33 21.44 23.68 -14.13
C LEU A 33 21.86 22.63 -13.10
N SER A 34 22.99 22.83 -12.41
CA SER A 34 23.47 21.92 -11.37
C SER A 34 22.50 21.81 -10.18
N VAL A 35 21.83 22.90 -9.81
CA VAL A 35 20.81 22.88 -8.75
C VAL A 35 19.57 22.11 -9.22
N LEU A 36 19.13 22.29 -10.48
CA LEU A 36 18.04 21.52 -11.06
C LEU A 36 18.32 20.01 -11.07
N GLU A 37 19.52 19.59 -11.48
CA GLU A 37 19.93 18.18 -11.46
C GLU A 37 19.87 17.57 -10.05
N LYS A 38 20.25 18.34 -9.02
CA LYS A 38 20.15 17.91 -7.62
C LYS A 38 18.70 17.77 -7.17
N ILE A 39 17.82 18.69 -7.58
CA ILE A 39 16.38 18.59 -7.31
C ILE A 39 15.82 17.34 -7.98
N GLN A 40 16.17 17.08 -9.24
CA GLN A 40 15.73 15.89 -9.97
C GLN A 40 16.17 14.61 -9.24
N ALA A 41 17.43 14.51 -8.81
CA ALA A 41 17.93 13.35 -8.07
C ALA A 41 17.17 13.10 -6.75
N LEU A 42 16.69 14.15 -6.08
CA LEU A 42 15.84 14.02 -4.89
C LEU A 42 14.45 13.48 -5.22
N TYR A 43 13.87 13.88 -6.36
CA TYR A 43 12.61 13.29 -6.84
C TYR A 43 12.78 11.82 -7.23
N ASP A 44 13.90 11.44 -7.83
CA ASP A 44 14.22 10.04 -8.12
C ASP A 44 14.30 9.22 -6.82
N GLU A 45 14.96 9.75 -5.77
CA GLU A 45 15.00 9.10 -4.45
C GLU A 45 13.59 8.92 -3.86
N ILE A 46 12.72 9.94 -3.97
CA ILE A 46 11.32 9.85 -3.52
C ILE A 46 10.57 8.76 -4.30
N ALA A 47 10.75 8.70 -5.62
CA ALA A 47 10.10 7.70 -6.47
C ALA A 47 10.50 6.28 -6.08
N ASP A 48 11.80 6.03 -5.88
CA ASP A 48 12.33 4.73 -5.46
C ASP A 48 11.77 4.28 -4.11
N ILE A 49 11.78 5.18 -3.12
CA ILE A 49 11.23 4.88 -1.78
C ILE A 49 9.73 4.62 -1.86
N SER A 50 9.01 5.41 -2.66
CA SER A 50 7.56 5.27 -2.84
C SER A 50 7.21 3.93 -3.49
N LEU A 51 7.97 3.52 -4.52
CA LEU A 51 7.81 2.24 -5.19
C LEU A 51 8.03 1.06 -4.21
N GLU A 52 9.04 1.14 -3.35
CA GLU A 52 9.29 0.10 -2.36
C GLU A 52 8.15 0.01 -1.33
N CYS A 53 7.67 1.16 -0.85
CA CYS A 53 6.50 1.20 0.04
C CYS A 53 5.26 0.60 -0.64
N PHE A 54 5.04 0.89 -1.91
CA PHE A 54 3.95 0.32 -2.70
C PHE A 54 4.03 -1.21 -2.80
N LYS A 55 5.21 -1.77 -3.10
CA LYS A 55 5.43 -3.24 -3.15
C LYS A 55 5.11 -3.90 -1.81
N VAL A 56 5.55 -3.30 -0.71
CA VAL A 56 5.26 -3.80 0.65
C VAL A 56 3.75 -3.79 0.91
N MET A 57 3.05 -2.72 0.54
CA MET A 57 1.60 -2.60 0.72
C MET A 57 0.83 -3.63 -0.11
N THR A 58 1.20 -3.77 -1.38
CA THR A 58 0.63 -4.78 -2.29
C THR A 58 0.77 -6.19 -1.71
N THR A 59 1.95 -6.51 -1.16
CA THR A 59 2.19 -7.80 -0.51
C THR A 59 1.29 -8.00 0.71
N LYS A 60 1.11 -6.98 1.54
CA LYS A 60 0.21 -7.04 2.71
C LYS A 60 -1.25 -7.27 2.28
N ILE A 61 -1.73 -6.53 1.29
CA ILE A 61 -3.09 -6.69 0.74
C ILE A 61 -3.28 -8.14 0.27
N ARG A 62 -2.34 -8.66 -0.53
CA ARG A 62 -2.40 -10.04 -1.02
C ARG A 62 -2.47 -11.06 0.12
N LYS A 63 -1.60 -10.94 1.13
CA LYS A 63 -1.58 -11.86 2.28
C LYS A 63 -2.89 -11.81 3.07
N THR A 64 -3.43 -10.61 3.31
CA THR A 64 -4.71 -10.44 4.01
C THR A 64 -5.86 -11.04 3.22
N GLY A 65 -5.91 -10.82 1.90
CA GLY A 65 -6.92 -11.41 1.02
C GLY A 65 -6.87 -12.94 1.03
N LEU A 66 -5.68 -13.53 0.90
CA LEU A 66 -5.48 -14.98 0.96
C LEU A 66 -5.92 -15.57 2.29
N LYS A 67 -5.58 -14.92 3.42
CA LYS A 67 -6.03 -15.35 4.75
C LYS A 67 -7.56 -15.34 4.87
N ARG A 68 -8.21 -14.30 4.33
CA ARG A 68 -9.68 -14.22 4.32
C ARG A 68 -10.32 -15.35 3.51
N ILE A 69 -9.77 -15.65 2.33
CA ILE A 69 -10.25 -16.76 1.50
C ILE A 69 -10.06 -18.10 2.23
N GLY A 70 -8.87 -18.34 2.80
CA GLY A 70 -8.59 -19.56 3.58
C GLY A 70 -9.58 -19.75 4.73
N ASN A 71 -9.79 -18.72 5.55
CA ASN A 71 -10.78 -18.78 6.64
C ASN A 71 -12.20 -19.09 6.14
N GLY A 72 -12.60 -18.55 4.98
CA GLY A 72 -13.88 -18.86 4.37
C GLY A 72 -13.98 -20.32 3.96
N ILE A 73 -12.94 -20.86 3.33
CA ILE A 73 -12.85 -22.28 2.95
C ILE A 73 -12.93 -23.18 4.18
N ASP A 74 -12.22 -22.85 5.25
CA ASP A 74 -12.21 -23.62 6.50
C ASP A 74 -13.59 -23.66 7.19
N GLN A 75 -14.42 -22.62 6.99
CA GLN A 75 -15.77 -22.55 7.54
C GLN A 75 -16.82 -23.31 6.70
N LEU A 76 -16.56 -23.55 5.41
CA LEU A 76 -17.52 -24.22 4.51
C LEU A 76 -18.05 -25.55 5.06
N PRO A 77 -17.22 -26.49 5.58
CA PRO A 77 -17.71 -27.76 6.07
C PRO A 77 -18.68 -27.61 7.25
N HIS A 78 -18.45 -26.61 8.11
CA HIS A 78 -19.33 -26.35 9.24
C HIS A 78 -20.67 -25.80 8.77
N THR A 79 -20.68 -24.78 7.90
CA THR A 79 -21.89 -24.20 7.33
C THR A 79 -22.71 -25.22 6.54
N ILE A 80 -22.06 -26.11 5.78
CA ILE A 80 -22.76 -27.20 5.07
C ILE A 80 -23.43 -28.16 6.05
N LYS A 81 -22.74 -28.53 7.15
CA LYS A 81 -23.32 -29.41 8.18
C LYS A 81 -24.53 -28.78 8.85
N GLU A 82 -24.46 -27.50 9.20
CA GLU A 82 -25.58 -26.76 9.79
C GLU A 82 -26.76 -26.71 8.82
N SER A 83 -26.52 -26.36 7.55
CA SER A 83 -27.56 -26.31 6.53
C SER A 83 -28.26 -27.66 6.31
N ILE A 84 -27.51 -28.76 6.27
CA ILE A 84 -28.09 -30.12 6.18
C ILE A 84 -28.90 -30.45 7.44
N ALA A 85 -28.39 -30.12 8.62
CA ALA A 85 -29.09 -30.38 9.88
C ALA A 85 -30.42 -29.63 9.95
N ASP A 86 -30.46 -28.36 9.53
CA ASP A 86 -31.68 -27.55 9.48
C ASP A 86 -32.71 -28.14 8.51
N GLN A 87 -32.28 -28.58 7.32
CA GLN A 87 -33.16 -29.24 6.35
C GLN A 87 -33.75 -30.55 6.89
N VAL A 88 -32.93 -31.40 7.52
CA VAL A 88 -33.40 -32.65 8.12
C VAL A 88 -34.39 -32.38 9.25
N ASN A 89 -34.14 -31.37 10.08
CA ASN A 89 -35.04 -30.99 11.16
C ASN A 89 -36.36 -30.43 10.64
N GLY A 90 -36.33 -29.61 9.58
CA GLY A 90 -37.53 -29.13 8.88
C GLY A 90 -38.37 -30.29 8.34
N LEU A 91 -37.75 -31.23 7.62
CA LEU A 91 -38.44 -32.42 7.09
C LEU A 91 -39.05 -33.29 8.20
N LYS A 92 -38.36 -33.46 9.33
CA LYS A 92 -38.93 -34.17 10.49
C LYS A 92 -40.14 -33.44 11.08
N GLY A 93 -40.09 -32.10 11.15
CA GLY A 93 -41.23 -31.29 11.59
C GLY A 93 -42.44 -31.42 10.67
N GLU A 94 -42.23 -31.51 9.36
CA GLU A 94 -43.32 -31.70 8.38
C GLU A 94 -43.89 -33.12 8.35
N LEU A 95 -43.05 -34.14 8.61
CA LEU A 95 -43.46 -35.56 8.58
C LEU A 95 -44.09 -36.06 9.88
N PHE A 96 -43.74 -35.45 11.03
CA PHE A 96 -44.16 -35.91 12.36
C PHE A 96 -44.89 -34.85 13.19
N GLY A 97 -45.18 -33.68 12.60
CA GLY A 97 -45.94 -32.57 13.20
C GLY A 97 -47.43 -32.61 12.90
#